data_AF-A0A0F5JMV9-F1
#
_entry.id   AF-A0A0F5JMV9-F1
#
_cell.length_a   1.000
_cell.length_b   1.000
_cell.length_c   1.000
_cell.angle_alpha   90.00
_cell.angle_beta   90.00
_cell.angle_gamma   90.00
#
_symmetry.space_group_name_H-M   'P 1'
#
loop_
_entity.id
_entity.type
_entity.pdbx_description
1 polymer ?
#
loop_
_entity_poly.entity_id
_entity_poly.type
_entity_poly.pdbx_seq_one_letter_code
_entity_poly.pdbx_strand_id
1 'polypeptide(L)'
;MARMNSGSSDKLTTEERKELPSSDFGLPETREFPMPDAAHVRAAEAYFRYAPEDKKPLLAYRILQKAAEFGVDVQSPVIFEWAEKHED
;
A
#
# COMPACT_ATOMS: atom_id res chain seq x y z
N MET A 1 3.25 6.02 29.34
CA MET A 1 2.26 5.19 28.61
C MET A 1 1.28 6.10 27.87
N ALA A 2 1.23 6.02 26.54
CA ALA A 2 0.01 6.04 25.72
C ALA A 2 0.42 6.20 24.24
N ARG A 3 0.55 5.05 23.57
CA ARG A 3 0.37 4.85 22.12
C ARG A 3 -0.62 5.85 21.53
N MET A 4 -0.17 6.72 20.63
CA MET A 4 -1.02 7.59 19.84
C MET A 4 -1.63 6.73 18.73
N ASN A 5 -2.92 6.40 18.84
CA ASN A 5 -3.63 5.62 17.83
C ASN A 5 -5.07 6.14 17.73
N SER A 6 -5.38 6.86 16.64
CA SER A 6 -6.70 7.26 16.11
C SER A 6 -6.48 8.56 15.32
N GLY A 7 -6.58 8.64 13.99
CA GLY A 7 -7.69 8.15 13.18
C GLY A 7 -8.49 9.37 12.70
N SER A 8 -8.47 9.60 11.39
CA SER A 8 -9.50 10.31 10.59
C SER A 8 -9.42 11.84 10.44
N SER A 9 -9.13 12.31 9.22
CA SER A 9 -9.90 13.35 8.52
C SER A 9 -9.33 13.57 7.12
N ASP A 10 -10.05 13.77 6.01
CA ASP A 10 -11.41 13.47 5.53
C ASP A 10 -11.37 13.93 4.05
N LYS A 11 -11.73 13.05 3.10
CA LYS A 11 -11.96 13.31 1.65
C LYS A 11 -10.77 13.72 0.78
N LEU A 12 -10.09 12.74 0.21
CA LEU A 12 -9.52 12.88 -1.14
C LEU A 12 -10.67 12.77 -2.16
N THR A 13 -10.96 13.87 -2.84
CA THR A 13 -12.05 13.99 -3.80
C THR A 13 -11.78 13.20 -5.08
N THR A 14 -12.83 12.58 -5.62
CA THR A 14 -12.89 11.80 -6.87
C THR A 14 -12.29 12.47 -8.12
N GLU A 15 -12.05 13.78 -8.09
CA GLU A 15 -11.51 14.56 -9.21
C GLU A 15 -9.97 14.53 -9.32
N GLU A 16 -9.23 14.08 -8.29
CA GLU A 16 -7.77 13.87 -8.38
C GLU A 16 -7.38 12.52 -9.04
N ARG A 17 -8.38 11.76 -9.49
CA ARG A 17 -8.28 10.37 -9.95
C ARG A 17 -7.89 10.22 -11.44
N LYS A 18 -7.58 11.31 -12.16
CA LYS A 18 -7.56 11.31 -13.63
C LYS A 18 -6.19 11.33 -14.33
N GLU A 19 -5.10 11.28 -13.58
CA GLU A 19 -3.75 11.07 -14.14
C GLU A 19 -3.00 10.04 -13.29
N LEU A 20 -3.48 8.78 -13.22
CA LEU A 20 -2.93 7.74 -12.33
C LEU A 20 -1.38 7.76 -12.34
N PRO A 21 -0.73 8.33 -11.32
CA PRO A 21 0.72 8.37 -11.25
C PRO A 21 1.25 6.95 -11.07
N SER A 22 2.53 6.74 -11.36
CA SER A 22 3.22 5.47 -11.02
C SER A 22 3.11 5.12 -9.52
N SER A 23 2.69 6.07 -8.68
CA SER A 23 2.30 5.90 -7.28
C SER A 23 1.12 4.95 -7.04
N ASP A 24 0.19 4.78 -8.00
CA ASP A 24 -0.95 3.84 -7.86
C ASP A 24 -0.58 2.38 -8.14
N PHE A 25 0.66 2.12 -8.55
CA PHE A 25 1.18 0.77 -8.68
C PHE A 25 2.04 0.43 -7.47
N GLY A 26 1.86 -0.79 -6.96
CA GLY A 26 2.72 -1.37 -5.95
C GLY A 26 4.18 -1.46 -6.40
N LEU A 27 4.38 -1.59 -7.71
CA LEU A 27 5.69 -1.52 -8.34
C LEU A 27 5.66 -0.53 -9.51
N PRO A 28 6.14 0.71 -9.34
CA PRO A 28 6.07 1.74 -10.36
C PRO A 28 6.91 1.40 -11.60
N GLU A 29 8.06 0.76 -11.39
CA GLU A 29 9.00 0.43 -12.47
C GLU A 29 8.43 -0.59 -13.45
N THR A 30 7.71 -1.61 -12.95
CA THR A 30 7.08 -2.64 -13.79
C THR A 30 5.59 -2.46 -13.95
N ARG A 31 4.99 -1.44 -13.31
CA ARG A 31 3.55 -1.18 -13.29
C ARG A 31 2.75 -2.42 -12.87
N GLU A 32 3.30 -3.17 -11.92
CA GLU A 32 2.68 -4.36 -11.35
C GLU A 32 1.97 -4.01 -10.04
N PHE A 33 1.01 -4.86 -9.63
CA PHE A 33 0.18 -4.66 -8.45
C PHE A 33 -0.58 -3.33 -8.49
N PRO A 34 -1.55 -3.16 -9.42
CA PRO A 34 -2.37 -1.96 -9.43
C PRO A 34 -3.12 -1.85 -8.11
N MET A 35 -3.03 -0.70 -7.45
CA MET A 35 -3.73 -0.37 -6.20
C MET A 35 -4.49 0.97 -6.33
N PRO A 36 -5.40 1.12 -7.32
CA PRO A 36 -6.17 2.36 -7.49
C PRO A 36 -7.26 2.56 -6.42
N ASP A 37 -7.58 1.54 -5.63
CA ASP A 37 -8.60 1.60 -4.58
C ASP A 37 -8.38 0.53 -3.49
N ALA A 38 -9.20 0.63 -2.44
CA ALA A 38 -9.20 -0.26 -1.28
C ALA A 38 -9.26 -1.75 -1.60
N ALA A 39 -10.08 -2.16 -2.57
CA ALA A 39 -10.25 -3.56 -2.94
C ALA A 39 -8.96 -4.10 -3.59
N HIS A 40 -8.30 -3.26 -4.37
CA HIS A 40 -7.03 -3.59 -5.00
C HIS A 40 -5.87 -3.62 -4.00
N VAL A 41 -5.87 -2.80 -2.95
CA VAL A 41 -4.89 -2.91 -1.86
C VAL A 41 -5.00 -4.26 -1.15
N ARG A 42 -6.23 -4.71 -0.86
CA ARG A 42 -6.46 -6.05 -0.30
C ARG A 42 -6.03 -7.16 -1.24
N ALA A 43 -6.28 -6.99 -2.55
CA ALA A 43 -5.79 -7.92 -3.54
C ALA A 43 -4.25 -7.95 -3.54
N ALA A 44 -3.58 -6.79 -3.53
CA ALA A 44 -2.13 -6.70 -3.49
C ALA A 44 -1.54 -7.37 -2.24
N GLU A 45 -2.16 -7.22 -1.06
CA GLU A 45 -1.82 -7.96 0.15
C GLU A 45 -1.89 -9.49 -0.07
N ALA A 46 -2.97 -9.99 -0.68
CA ALA A 46 -3.13 -11.41 -0.97
C ALA A 46 -2.14 -11.92 -2.04
N TYR A 47 -1.85 -11.10 -3.04
CA TYR A 47 -0.91 -11.42 -4.12
C TYR A 47 0.55 -11.18 -3.73
N PHE A 48 0.83 -10.54 -2.59
CA PHE A 48 2.17 -10.23 -2.10
C PHE A 48 3.11 -11.45 -2.08
N ARG A 49 2.57 -12.63 -1.76
CA ARG A 49 3.34 -13.88 -1.73
C ARG A 49 3.99 -14.25 -3.08
N TYR A 50 3.45 -13.74 -4.18
CA TYR A 50 3.93 -13.98 -5.53
C TYR A 50 4.83 -12.84 -6.05
N ALA A 51 4.97 -11.77 -5.27
CA ALA A 51 5.86 -10.67 -5.64
C ALA A 51 7.32 -11.14 -5.57
N PRO A 52 8.18 -10.65 -6.49
CA PRO A 52 9.60 -10.95 -6.47
C PRO A 52 10.24 -10.39 -5.20
N GLU A 53 11.17 -11.15 -4.60
CA GLU A 53 11.72 -10.84 -3.27
C GLU A 53 12.45 -9.50 -3.23
N ASP A 54 13.17 -9.15 -4.29
CA ASP A 54 13.86 -7.86 -4.45
C ASP A 54 12.90 -6.66 -4.38
N LYS A 55 11.63 -6.88 -4.72
CA LYS A 55 10.60 -5.84 -4.75
C LYS A 55 9.55 -5.97 -3.65
N LYS A 56 9.60 -7.04 -2.85
CA LYS A 56 8.73 -7.23 -1.69
C LYS A 56 8.81 -6.06 -0.69
N PRO A 57 10.00 -5.50 -0.36
CA PRO A 57 10.07 -4.36 0.56
C PRO A 57 9.29 -3.14 0.04
N LEU A 58 9.53 -2.77 -1.22
CA LEU A 58 8.86 -1.64 -1.88
C LEU A 58 7.35 -1.86 -1.99
N LEU A 59 6.92 -3.06 -2.40
CA LEU A 59 5.50 -3.40 -2.53
C LEU A 59 4.80 -3.35 -1.17
N ALA A 60 5.42 -3.91 -0.12
CA ALA A 60 4.86 -3.92 1.23
C ALA A 60 4.67 -2.50 1.77
N TYR A 61 5.68 -1.65 1.62
CA TYR A 61 5.60 -0.23 2.01
C TYR A 61 4.44 0.49 1.31
N ARG A 62 4.29 0.29 0.00
CA ARG A 62 3.20 0.91 -0.79
C ARG A 62 1.82 0.36 -0.42
N ILE A 63 1.71 -0.94 -0.15
CA ILE A 63 0.46 -1.54 0.34
C ILE A 63 0.04 -0.84 1.64
N LEU A 64 0.96 -0.61 2.57
CA LEU A 64 0.66 0.09 3.83
C LEU A 64 0.29 1.57 3.61
N GLN A 65 1.01 2.29 2.73
CA GLN A 65 0.67 3.67 2.40
C GLN A 65 -0.73 3.79 1.78
N LYS A 66 -1.03 2.96 0.77
CA LYS A 66 -2.34 2.94 0.11
C LYS A 66 -3.43 2.43 1.04
N ALA A 67 -3.11 1.48 1.91
CA ALA A 67 -4.03 1.03 2.95
C ALA A 67 -4.42 2.17 3.89
N ALA A 68 -3.46 2.97 4.35
CA ALA A 68 -3.74 4.15 5.16
C ALA A 68 -4.55 5.22 4.40
N GLU A 69 -4.25 5.44 3.11
CA GLU A 69 -4.97 6.38 2.23
C GLU A 69 -6.44 5.98 2.04
N PHE A 70 -6.71 4.70 1.80
CA PHE A 70 -8.07 4.20 1.55
C PHE A 70 -8.80 3.71 2.81
N GLY A 71 -8.17 3.77 3.99
CA GLY A 71 -8.76 3.27 5.25
C GLY A 71 -8.88 1.74 5.32
N VAL A 72 -7.98 1.01 4.66
CA VAL A 72 -7.88 -0.45 4.69
C VAL A 72 -7.01 -0.88 5.86
N ASP A 73 -7.52 -1.77 6.71
CA ASP A 73 -6.78 -2.28 7.87
C ASP A 73 -5.92 -3.51 7.51
N VAL A 74 -4.67 -3.30 7.08
CA VAL A 74 -3.74 -4.40 6.76
C VAL A 74 -3.13 -4.94 8.06
N GLN A 75 -3.39 -6.21 8.37
CA GLN A 75 -2.95 -6.88 9.61
C GLN A 75 -1.94 -8.01 9.34
N SER A 76 -1.45 -8.12 8.10
CA SER A 76 -0.50 -9.17 7.73
C SER A 76 0.90 -8.89 8.31
N PRO A 77 1.42 -9.73 9.21
CA PRO A 77 2.75 -9.53 9.82
C PRO A 77 3.85 -9.54 8.77
N VAL A 78 3.71 -10.37 7.74
CA VAL A 78 4.65 -10.47 6.63
C VAL A 78 4.79 -9.13 5.91
N ILE A 79 3.69 -8.41 5.68
CA ILE A 79 3.74 -7.10 5.04
C ILE A 79 4.53 -6.12 5.92
N PHE A 80 4.29 -6.10 7.23
CA PHE A 80 5.05 -5.24 8.14
C PHE A 80 6.54 -5.57 8.13
N GLU A 81 6.91 -6.84 8.25
CA GLU A 81 8.32 -7.29 8.23
C GLU A 81 9.05 -6.89 6.95
N TRP A 82 8.38 -6.96 5.79
CA TRP A 82 8.97 -6.55 4.52
C TRP A 82 8.99 -5.04 4.34
N ALA A 83 7.96 -4.32 4.78
CA ALA A 83 7.93 -2.87 4.73
C ALA A 83 9.05 -2.25 5.59
N GLU A 84 9.36 -2.84 6.75
CA GLU A 84 10.48 -2.41 7.60
C GLU A 84 11.85 -2.63 6.95
N LYS A 85 11.96 -3.57 6.01
CA LYS A 85 13.19 -3.82 5.23
C LYS A 85 13.38 -2.83 4.09
N HIS A 86 12.41 -1.96 3.81
CA HIS A 86 12.59 -0.91 2.83
C HIS A 86 13.41 0.23 3.44
N GLU A 87 14.72 0.20 3.18
CA GLU A 87 15.61 1.34 3.40
C GLU A 87 15.52 2.24 2.14
N ASP A 88 15.30 3.55 2.33
CA ASP A 88 15.23 4.57 1.25
C ASP A 88 16.63 4.92 0.73
#